data_AF-A0A929V6Y0-F1
#
_entry.id   AF-A0A929V6Y0-F1
#
_cell.length_a   1.000
_cell.length_b   1.000
_cell.length_c   1.000
_cell.angle_alpha   90.00
_cell.angle_beta   90.00
_cell.angle_gamma   90.00
#
_symmetry.space_group_name_H-M   'P 1'
#
loop_
_entity.id
_entity.type
_entity.pdbx_description
1 polymer ?
#
loop_
_entity_poly.entity_id
_entity_poly.type
_entity_poly.pdbx_seq_one_letter_code
_entity_poly.pdbx_strand_id
1 'polypeptide(L)'
;AVVIVVVSILASIAFVGGGRFLNLTKDQEQRADVSELSLRLERYYKYKNVSAIGHEYPSCADLIKDFSSIVGGDSLKKEMIKCNRSDWAGGNNGELLYEASNVDDGDCTKPASGPVSDAVAVTCVKYNIIYKEFSTGSEKRVDSIWRD
;
A
#
# COMPACT_ATOMS: atom_id res chain seq x y z
N ALA A 1 -37.97 -0.04 -37.45
CA ALA A 1 -36.60 -0.59 -37.42
C ALA A 1 -35.53 0.45 -37.04
N VAL A 2 -35.57 1.69 -37.56
CA VAL A 2 -34.53 2.72 -37.36
C VAL A 2 -34.30 3.13 -35.89
N VAL A 3 -35.38 3.24 -35.09
CA VAL A 3 -35.30 3.68 -33.68
C VAL A 3 -34.48 2.72 -32.81
N ILE A 4 -34.56 1.41 -33.07
CA ILE A 4 -33.85 0.38 -32.28
C ILE A 4 -32.33 0.49 -32.50
N VAL A 5 -31.91 0.83 -33.72
CA VAL A 5 -30.49 0.96 -34.08
C VAL A 5 -29.85 2.20 -33.46
N VAL A 6 -30.59 3.31 -33.37
CA VAL A 6 -30.08 4.54 -32.74
C VAL A 6 -29.96 4.37 -31.22
N VAL A 7 -30.93 3.70 -30.58
CA VAL A 7 -30.90 3.44 -29.14
C VAL A 7 -29.77 2.48 -28.76
N SER A 8 -29.50 1.45 -29.56
CA SER A 8 -28.40 0.51 -29.28
C SER A 8 -27.02 1.16 -29.41
N ILE A 9 -26.83 2.05 -30.39
CA ILE A 9 -25.56 2.78 -30.57
C ILE A 9 -25.33 3.77 -29.41
N LEU A 10 -26.35 4.55 -29.01
CA LEU A 10 -26.23 5.48 -27.88
C LEU A 10 -25.96 4.74 -26.55
N ALA A 11 -26.65 3.63 -26.29
CA ALA A 11 -26.42 2.82 -25.10
C ALA A 11 -24.98 2.26 -25.06
N SER A 12 -24.43 1.85 -26.21
CA SER A 12 -23.06 1.35 -26.32
C SER A 12 -22.01 2.41 -25.98
N ILE A 13 -22.21 3.65 -26.44
CA ILE A 13 -21.26 4.76 -26.21
C ILE A 13 -21.30 5.21 -24.74
N ALA A 14 -22.49 5.27 -24.14
CA ALA A 14 -22.66 5.61 -22.73
C ALA A 14 -22.03 4.55 -21.80
N PHE A 15 -22.10 3.26 -22.16
CA PHE A 15 -21.52 2.17 -21.37
C PHE A 15 -19.99 2.22 -21.33
N VAL A 16 -19.35 2.50 -22.47
CA VAL A 16 -17.88 2.58 -22.57
C VAL A 16 -17.34 3.83 -21.85
N GLY A 17 -18.08 4.94 -21.86
CA GLY A 17 -17.75 6.14 -21.11
C GLY A 17 -17.87 5.97 -19.58
N GLY A 18 -18.90 5.25 -19.11
CA GLY A 18 -19.14 5.02 -17.68
C GLY A 18 -18.04 4.19 -17.01
N GLY A 19 -17.56 3.12 -17.66
CA GLY A 19 -16.51 2.26 -17.10
C GLY A 19 -15.18 2.98 -16.90
N ARG A 20 -14.79 3.85 -17.84
CA ARG A 20 -13.54 4.62 -17.76
C ARG A 20 -13.58 5.67 -16.66
N PHE A 21 -14.72 6.34 -16.47
CA PHE A 21 -14.89 7.31 -15.39
C PHE A 21 -14.84 6.65 -14.01
N LEU A 22 -15.52 5.50 -13.85
CA LEU A 22 -15.49 4.72 -12.61
C LEU A 22 -14.07 4.27 -12.22
N ASN A 23 -13.25 3.83 -13.20
CA ASN A 23 -11.87 3.45 -12.92
C ASN A 23 -11.00 4.63 -12.49
N LEU A 24 -11.23 5.83 -13.04
CA LEU A 24 -10.50 7.04 -12.61
C LEU A 24 -10.87 7.46 -11.18
N THR A 25 -12.14 7.35 -10.78
CA THR A 25 -12.55 7.60 -9.40
C THR A 25 -11.89 6.61 -8.44
N LYS A 26 -11.87 5.32 -8.79
CA LYS A 26 -11.20 4.28 -8.00
C LYS A 26 -9.69 4.52 -7.87
N ASP A 27 -9.04 5.00 -8.93
CA ASP A 27 -7.62 5.39 -8.85
C ASP A 27 -7.39 6.53 -7.87
N GLN A 28 -8.30 7.52 -7.81
CA GLN A 28 -8.21 8.62 -6.86
C GLN A 28 -8.40 8.14 -5.42
N GLU A 29 -9.40 7.30 -5.18
CA GLU A 29 -9.64 6.68 -3.86
C GLU A 29 -8.42 5.88 -3.40
N GLN A 30 -7.90 4.99 -4.25
CA GLN A 30 -6.73 4.19 -3.93
C GLN A 30 -5.48 5.04 -3.65
N ARG A 31 -5.27 6.11 -4.43
CA ARG A 31 -4.17 7.07 -4.19
C ARG A 31 -4.33 7.79 -2.86
N ALA A 32 -5.55 8.17 -2.47
CA ALA A 32 -5.83 8.80 -1.19
C ALA A 32 -5.55 7.82 -0.04
N ASP A 33 -6.02 6.57 -0.15
CA ASP A 33 -5.79 5.51 0.83
C ASP A 33 -4.29 5.20 1.00
N VAL A 34 -3.54 5.10 -0.11
CA VAL A 34 -2.08 4.89 -0.07
C VAL A 34 -1.36 6.08 0.56
N SER A 35 -1.78 7.31 0.24
CA SER A 35 -1.21 8.53 0.82
C SER A 35 -1.46 8.59 2.32
N GLU A 36 -2.66 8.23 2.75
CA GLU A 36 -3.03 8.16 4.17
C GLU A 36 -2.23 7.08 4.91
N LEU A 37 -2.12 5.87 4.32
CA LEU A 37 -1.30 4.78 4.86
C LEU A 37 0.15 5.25 5.05
N SER A 38 0.75 5.84 4.02
CA SER A 38 2.10 6.39 4.06
C SER A 38 2.24 7.42 5.19
N LEU A 39 1.32 8.39 5.28
CA LEU A 39 1.36 9.41 6.33
C LEU A 39 1.28 8.83 7.74
N ARG A 40 0.48 7.78 7.93
CA ARG A 40 0.34 7.08 9.21
C ARG A 40 1.58 6.26 9.54
N LEU A 41 2.21 5.60 8.56
CA LEU A 41 3.50 4.93 8.73
C LEU A 41 4.61 5.92 9.09
N GLU A 42 4.65 7.08 8.46
CA GLU A 42 5.63 8.14 8.80
C GLU A 42 5.43 8.68 10.22
N ARG A 43 4.18 8.86 10.65
CA ARG A 43 3.88 9.20 12.05
C ARG A 43 4.25 8.08 13.00
N TYR A 44 3.98 6.83 12.62
CA TYR A 44 4.35 5.66 13.42
C TYR A 44 5.86 5.64 13.64
N TYR A 45 6.64 5.79 12.57
CA TYR A 45 8.10 5.88 12.64
C TYR A 45 8.53 6.99 13.59
N LYS A 46 8.04 8.22 13.38
CA LYS A 46 8.44 9.39 14.18
C LYS A 46 8.07 9.32 15.66
N TYR A 47 6.92 8.74 16.01
CA TYR A 47 6.41 8.82 17.38
C TYR A 47 6.48 7.51 18.15
N LYS A 48 6.59 6.36 17.48
CA LYS A 48 6.72 5.07 18.12
C LYS A 48 8.19 4.68 18.17
N ASN A 49 8.74 4.73 19.38
CA ASN A 49 10.07 4.20 19.67
C ASN A 49 9.89 2.79 20.26
N VAL A 50 10.11 1.76 19.45
CA VAL A 50 9.69 0.38 19.79
C VAL A 50 10.83 -0.45 20.41
N SER A 51 12.00 0.14 20.67
CA SER A 51 13.19 -0.60 21.14
C SER A 51 14.36 0.36 21.44
N ALA A 52 15.44 -0.14 22.05
CA ALA A 52 16.68 0.63 22.28
C ALA A 52 17.40 1.09 20.98
N ILE A 53 16.80 0.85 19.81
CA ILE A 53 17.35 1.06 18.47
C ILE A 53 16.81 2.37 17.85
N GLY A 54 15.70 2.91 18.38
CA GLY A 54 15.09 4.16 17.91
C GLY A 54 13.82 3.94 17.10
N HIS A 55 13.63 4.80 16.10
CA HIS A 55 12.43 4.82 15.25
C HIS A 55 12.46 3.68 14.22
N GLU A 56 11.38 2.89 14.15
CA GLU A 56 11.24 1.77 13.20
C GLU A 56 9.84 1.78 12.57
N TYR A 57 9.76 1.39 11.29
CA TYR A 57 8.49 1.07 10.66
C TYR A 57 8.02 -0.31 11.13
N PRO A 58 6.71 -0.60 11.12
CA PRO A 58 6.25 -1.94 11.43
C PRO A 58 6.70 -2.91 10.33
N SER A 59 7.11 -4.12 10.70
CA SER A 59 7.15 -5.23 9.74
C SER A 59 5.76 -5.45 9.15
N CYS A 60 5.62 -6.10 8.00
CA CYS A 60 4.29 -6.32 7.45
C CYS A 60 3.39 -7.16 8.38
N ALA A 61 3.97 -8.14 9.07
CA ALA A 61 3.27 -8.92 10.08
C ALA A 61 2.77 -8.05 11.25
N ASP A 62 3.60 -7.14 11.75
CA ASP A 62 3.22 -6.21 12.81
C ASP A 62 2.18 -5.19 12.33
N LEU A 63 2.28 -4.73 11.07
CA LEU A 63 1.30 -3.83 10.48
C LEU A 63 -0.07 -4.49 10.41
N ILE A 64 -0.17 -5.76 10.00
CA ILE A 64 -1.44 -6.50 9.95
C ILE A 64 -1.97 -6.74 11.37
N LYS A 65 -1.09 -7.14 12.30
CA LYS A 65 -1.47 -7.44 13.68
C LYS A 65 -2.02 -6.23 14.41
N ASP A 66 -1.34 -5.09 14.30
CA ASP A 66 -1.69 -3.85 14.99
C ASP A 66 -2.40 -2.86 14.06
N PHE A 67 -3.00 -3.33 12.96
CA PHE A 67 -3.51 -2.49 11.87
C PHE A 67 -4.40 -1.37 12.37
N SER A 68 -5.42 -1.63 13.18
CA SER A 68 -6.33 -0.57 13.65
C SER A 68 -5.63 0.50 14.50
N SER A 69 -4.55 0.16 15.20
CA SER A 69 -3.78 1.08 16.04
C SER A 69 -2.88 2.01 15.21
N ILE A 70 -2.37 1.52 14.08
CA ILE A 70 -1.49 2.27 13.15
C ILE A 70 -2.34 3.00 12.10
N VAL A 71 -3.24 2.21 11.54
CA VAL A 71 -4.29 2.39 10.52
C VAL A 71 -5.39 3.38 10.81
N GLY A 72 -5.89 3.37 12.07
CA GLY A 72 -7.11 4.06 12.53
C GLY A 72 -8.21 4.13 11.47
N GLY A 73 -8.91 3.01 11.26
CA GLY A 73 -9.67 2.77 10.02
C GLY A 73 -10.93 3.62 9.82
N ASP A 74 -11.25 3.77 8.53
CA ASP A 74 -12.62 3.79 7.97
C ASP A 74 -12.60 3.44 6.46
N SER A 75 -11.59 3.87 5.67
CA SER A 75 -11.47 3.55 4.24
C SER A 75 -10.56 2.35 3.94
N LEU A 76 -9.36 2.32 4.53
CA LEU A 76 -8.38 1.26 4.29
C LEU A 76 -8.64 0.03 5.17
N LYS A 77 -8.71 -1.13 4.53
CA LYS A 77 -8.94 -2.42 5.19
C LYS A 77 -7.65 -3.23 5.24
N LYS A 78 -7.40 -3.91 6.38
CA LYS A 78 -6.20 -4.74 6.54
C LYS A 78 -6.08 -5.84 5.48
N GLU A 79 -7.21 -6.34 4.97
CA GLU A 79 -7.28 -7.40 3.98
C GLU A 79 -6.74 -6.98 2.60
N MET A 80 -6.66 -5.66 2.36
CA MET A 80 -6.08 -5.08 1.15
C MET A 80 -4.56 -5.09 1.18
N ILE A 81 -3.95 -5.24 2.36
CA ILE A 81 -2.49 -5.27 2.52
C ILE A 81 -1.97 -6.70 2.29
N LYS A 82 -0.99 -6.84 1.41
CA LYS A 82 -0.24 -8.06 1.16
C LYS A 82 1.20 -7.88 1.61
N CYS A 83 1.76 -8.92 2.23
CA CYS A 83 3.11 -8.89 2.80
C CYS A 83 4.20 -9.48 1.92
N ASN A 84 3.83 -10.12 0.82
CA ASN A 84 4.82 -10.67 -0.10
C ASN A 84 4.29 -10.60 -1.54
N ARG A 85 5.24 -10.61 -2.47
CA ARG A 85 4.95 -10.45 -3.90
C ARG A 85 4.21 -11.64 -4.50
N SER A 86 4.37 -12.84 -3.93
CA SER A 86 3.68 -14.06 -4.35
C SER A 86 2.18 -13.98 -4.07
N ASP A 87 1.80 -13.57 -2.86
CA ASP A 87 0.41 -13.40 -2.42
C ASP A 87 -0.25 -12.20 -3.09
N TRP A 88 0.53 -11.17 -3.42
CA TRP A 88 0.06 -10.03 -4.18
C TRP A 88 -0.15 -10.37 -5.66
N ALA A 89 0.56 -11.35 -6.22
CA ALA A 89 0.34 -11.91 -7.57
C ALA A 89 0.15 -10.87 -8.70
N GLY A 90 0.83 -9.72 -8.63
CA GLY A 90 0.70 -8.62 -9.60
C GLY A 90 -0.48 -7.67 -9.35
N GLY A 91 -1.05 -7.73 -8.14
CA GLY A 91 -2.04 -6.84 -7.56
C GLY A 91 -3.40 -6.96 -8.21
N ASN A 92 -4.37 -7.58 -7.53
CA ASN A 92 -5.76 -7.34 -7.90
C ASN A 92 -6.14 -5.89 -7.59
N ASN A 93 -7.18 -5.43 -8.27
CA ASN A 93 -7.75 -4.10 -8.14
C ASN A 93 -8.02 -3.73 -6.67
N GLY A 94 -7.26 -2.77 -6.14
CA GLY A 94 -7.36 -2.29 -4.76
C GLY A 94 -6.36 -2.91 -3.77
N GLU A 95 -5.64 -3.98 -4.14
CA GLU A 95 -4.63 -4.58 -3.26
C GLU A 95 -3.34 -3.75 -3.22
N LEU A 96 -2.76 -3.64 -2.02
CA LEU A 96 -1.52 -2.94 -1.76
C LEU A 96 -0.48 -3.96 -1.26
N LEU A 97 0.67 -4.02 -1.90
CA LEU A 97 1.83 -4.73 -1.39
C LEU A 97 2.62 -3.78 -0.49
N TYR A 98 2.79 -4.17 0.77
CA TYR A 98 3.61 -3.45 1.74
C TYR A 98 4.86 -4.26 2.02
N GLU A 99 6.01 -3.68 1.70
CA GLU A 99 7.32 -4.25 1.98
C GLU A 99 8.06 -3.31 2.93
N ALA A 100 8.59 -3.86 4.01
CA ALA A 100 9.45 -3.14 4.94
C ALA A 100 10.84 -3.79 4.91
N SER A 101 11.88 -2.97 4.87
CA SER A 101 13.26 -3.44 4.73
C SER A 101 14.20 -2.72 5.70
N ASN A 102 15.35 -3.34 5.91
CA ASN A 102 16.47 -2.73 6.61
C ASN A 102 17.20 -1.70 5.73
N VAL A 103 18.28 -1.13 6.26
CA VAL A 103 19.09 -0.13 5.54
C VAL A 103 19.69 -0.67 4.23
N ASP A 104 19.91 -1.99 4.15
CA ASP A 104 20.52 -2.70 3.02
C ASP A 104 19.48 -3.28 2.03
N ASP A 105 18.21 -2.87 2.12
CA ASP A 105 17.09 -3.39 1.32
C ASP A 105 16.82 -4.91 1.51
N GLY A 106 17.32 -5.49 2.59
CA GLY A 106 17.04 -6.86 3.02
C GLY A 106 15.83 -6.96 3.95
N ASP A 107 15.40 -8.20 4.20
CA ASP A 107 14.31 -8.49 5.13
C ASP A 107 14.66 -8.00 6.54
N CYS A 108 13.81 -7.15 7.11
CA CYS A 108 13.95 -6.77 8.50
C CYS A 108 13.40 -7.87 9.41
N THR A 109 14.22 -8.34 10.35
CA THR A 109 13.82 -9.29 11.40
C THR A 109 14.02 -8.61 12.74
N LYS A 110 12.95 -8.39 13.50
CA LYS A 110 13.08 -7.75 14.82
C LYS A 110 14.09 -8.54 15.66
N PRO A 111 15.24 -7.97 16.07
CA PRO A 111 16.24 -8.73 16.81
C PRO A 111 15.63 -9.11 18.16
N ALA A 112 15.56 -10.41 18.44
CA ALA A 112 14.97 -10.92 19.68
C ALA A 112 15.79 -10.49 20.92
N SER A 113 17.11 -10.30 20.76
CA SER A 113 18.05 -9.66 21.69
C SER A 113 19.45 -9.65 21.06
N GLY A 114 20.27 -8.62 21.31
CA GLY A 114 21.65 -8.54 20.82
C GLY A 114 22.23 -7.12 20.89
N PRO A 115 23.56 -6.96 20.76
CA PRO A 115 24.20 -5.65 20.72
C PRO A 115 23.70 -4.78 19.56
N VAL A 116 23.63 -3.47 19.79
CA VAL A 116 23.03 -2.45 18.90
C VAL A 116 23.70 -2.39 17.51
N SER A 117 24.93 -2.91 17.36
CA SER A 117 25.65 -2.94 16.09
C SER A 117 24.98 -3.79 15.02
N ASP A 118 24.35 -4.91 15.40
CA ASP A 118 23.63 -5.79 14.46
C ASP A 118 22.17 -5.38 14.30
N ALA A 119 21.67 -4.53 15.20
CA ALA A 119 20.27 -4.15 15.27
C ALA A 119 19.85 -3.28 14.07
N VAL A 120 20.70 -2.35 13.62
CA VAL A 120 20.42 -1.47 12.47
C VAL A 120 20.28 -2.28 11.17
N ALA A 121 21.05 -3.35 11.03
CA ALA A 121 21.00 -4.25 9.88
C ALA A 121 19.75 -5.14 9.86
N VAL A 122 18.95 -5.15 10.92
CA VAL A 122 17.72 -5.97 10.99
C VAL A 122 16.46 -5.18 11.32
N THR A 123 16.58 -3.89 11.66
CA THR A 123 15.46 -2.99 11.92
C THR A 123 14.81 -2.50 10.63
N CYS A 124 13.48 -2.47 10.58
CA CYS A 124 12.73 -1.93 9.45
C CYS A 124 12.85 -0.39 9.45
N VAL A 125 13.71 0.14 8.59
CA VAL A 125 13.97 1.60 8.48
C VAL A 125 13.49 2.18 7.14
N LYS A 126 13.13 1.30 6.20
CA LYS A 126 12.56 1.65 4.90
C LYS A 126 11.23 0.91 4.74
N TYR A 127 10.29 1.52 4.03
CA TYR A 127 9.14 0.80 3.51
C TYR A 127 8.85 1.20 2.07
N ASN A 128 8.10 0.35 1.38
CA ASN A 128 7.44 0.70 0.14
C ASN A 128 6.02 0.16 0.09
N ILE A 129 5.15 0.91 -0.57
CA ILE A 129 3.78 0.54 -0.86
C ILE A 129 3.67 0.46 -2.38
N ILE A 130 3.37 -0.74 -2.89
CA ILE A 130 3.20 -1.01 -4.30
C ILE A 130 1.73 -1.31 -4.58
N TYR A 131 1.18 -0.70 -5.62
CA TYR A 131 -0.21 -0.90 -6.01
C TYR A 131 -0.39 -0.75 -7.52
N LYS A 132 -1.55 -1.17 -8.03
CA LYS A 132 -1.87 -1.12 -9.47
C LYS A 132 -3.06 -0.23 -9.73
N GLU A 133 -2.92 0.72 -10.65
CA GLU A 133 -4.02 1.57 -11.08
C GLU A 133 -5.11 0.75 -11.79
N PHE A 134 -6.37 1.02 -11.44
CA PHE A 134 -7.55 0.47 -12.08
C PHE A 134 -7.69 0.94 -13.53
N SER A 135 -7.33 2.19 -13.84
CA SER A 135 -7.53 2.73 -15.20
C SER A 135 -6.50 2.26 -16.21
N THR A 136 -5.24 2.06 -15.79
CA THR A 136 -4.12 1.73 -16.69
C THR A 136 -3.55 0.34 -16.46
N GLY A 137 -3.78 -0.26 -15.29
CA GLY A 137 -3.07 -1.46 -14.87
C GLY A 137 -1.59 -1.22 -14.56
N SER A 138 -1.14 0.04 -14.46
CA SER A 138 0.27 0.34 -14.20
C SER A 138 0.60 0.16 -12.72
N GLU A 139 1.75 -0.48 -12.45
CA GLU A 139 2.32 -0.53 -11.10
C GLU A 139 2.78 0.87 -10.68
N LYS A 140 2.42 1.25 -9.47
CA LYS A 140 2.81 2.48 -8.79
C LYS A 140 3.48 2.12 -7.48
N ARG A 141 4.41 2.96 -7.06
CA ARG A 141 5.19 2.80 -5.83
C ARG A 141 5.18 4.09 -5.04
N VAL A 142 5.05 3.97 -3.72
CA VAL A 142 5.26 5.04 -2.75
C VAL A 142 6.27 4.54 -1.74
N ASP A 143 7.40 5.23 -1.63
CA ASP A 143 8.49 4.87 -0.73
C ASP A 143 8.43 5.68 0.57
N SER A 144 9.01 5.14 1.62
CA SER A 144 9.30 5.88 2.85
C SER A 144 10.22 7.06 2.59
N ILE A 145 10.10 8.11 3.40
CA ILE A 145 10.97 9.31 3.31
C ILE A 145 12.46 8.95 3.44
N TRP A 146 12.80 7.90 4.21
CA TRP A 146 14.17 7.50 4.51
C TRP A 146 14.78 6.50 3.52
N ARG A 147 14.22 6.37 2.30
CA ARG A 147 14.72 5.42 1.28
C ARG A 147 15.93 5.95 0.46
N ASP A 148 16.48 7.12 0.80
CA ASP A 148 17.60 7.77 0.10
C ASP A 148 18.89 6.91 0.05
#